data_AF-A0A0D2X985-F1
#
_entry.id   AF-A0A0D2X985-F1
#
_cell.length_a   1.000
_cell.length_b   1.000
_cell.length_c   1.000
_cell.angle_alpha   90.00
_cell.angle_beta   90.00
_cell.angle_gamma   90.00
#
_symmetry.space_group_name_H-M   'P 1'
#
loop_
_entity.id
_entity.type
_entity.pdbx_description
1 polymer ?
#
loop_
_entity_poly.entity_id
_entity_poly.type
_entity_poly.pdbx_seq_one_letter_code
_entity_poly.pdbx_strand_id
1 'polypeptide(L)'
;MIPADQCIDLINVAFENPRIAGQFKDLSREELYEKCPDRMTGRNAFAELSRVCPGRAWRFVAVNVPYAENLEHRAEVIRLIYPHNTEMDLSIACALYFAARGQGLGETTADSNPQPYSTTARVLLSGLGADELFGGYGRHGVAYTHRGYGGVVQELKLDVSRLGKRNLGRDDRVMAHWGREVRFPYLDERFVKWAIESPVWEKCDFETPGGEGNLDAEKRVLRLVAQSLGMSSVSKEKKRAIQFGARTAKMESGKVKGTTVLST
;
A
#
# COMPACT_ATOMS: atom_id res chain seq x y z
N MET A 1 1.15 -19.88 13.57
CA MET A 1 0.99 -19.54 12.14
C MET A 1 -0.46 -19.79 11.72
N ILE A 2 -0.97 -19.07 10.71
CA ILE A 2 -2.33 -19.28 10.20
C ILE A 2 -2.39 -20.67 9.53
N PRO A 3 -3.39 -21.53 9.84
CA PRO A 3 -3.58 -22.83 9.19
C PRO A 3 -3.48 -22.77 7.67
N ALA A 4 -2.90 -23.77 7.01
CA ALA A 4 -2.59 -23.74 5.58
C ALA A 4 -3.85 -23.69 4.70
N ASP A 5 -4.91 -24.35 5.14
CA ASP A 5 -6.25 -24.42 4.54
C ASP A 5 -7.08 -23.15 4.74
N GLN A 6 -6.75 -22.32 5.73
CA GLN A 6 -7.42 -21.05 5.93
C GLN A 6 -7.07 -20.07 4.80
N CYS A 7 -8.10 -19.61 4.07
CA CYS A 7 -7.92 -18.66 2.99
C CYS A 7 -7.40 -17.29 3.48
N ILE A 8 -6.52 -16.67 2.71
CA ILE A 8 -6.07 -15.29 2.92
C ILE A 8 -6.66 -14.39 1.83
N ASP A 9 -7.43 -13.40 2.27
CA ASP A 9 -8.00 -12.37 1.39
C ASP A 9 -6.93 -11.28 1.12
N LEU A 10 -6.62 -11.06 -0.15
CA LEU A 10 -5.80 -9.96 -0.66
C LEU A 10 -6.72 -8.84 -1.11
N ILE A 11 -6.96 -7.87 -0.24
CA ILE A 11 -7.91 -6.77 -0.51
C ILE A 11 -7.20 -5.66 -1.29
N ASN A 12 -7.73 -5.32 -2.46
CA ASN A 12 -7.21 -4.27 -3.32
C ASN A 12 -8.30 -3.24 -3.65
N VAL A 13 -7.99 -1.96 -3.47
CA VAL A 13 -8.94 -0.87 -3.67
C VAL A 13 -8.60 -0.04 -4.89
N ALA A 14 -9.61 0.30 -5.69
CA ALA A 14 -9.52 1.21 -6.82
C ALA A 14 -10.70 2.18 -6.80
N PHE A 15 -10.44 3.46 -7.05
CA PHE A 15 -11.45 4.50 -7.04
C PHE A 15 -11.77 4.97 -8.45
N GLU A 16 -13.05 5.27 -8.65
CA GLU A 16 -13.49 5.98 -9.83
C GLU A 16 -12.95 7.41 -9.74
N ASN A 17 -12.17 7.79 -10.75
CA ASN A 17 -11.64 9.13 -10.86
C ASN A 17 -12.27 9.79 -12.10
N PRO A 18 -13.25 10.70 -11.92
CA PRO A 18 -13.98 11.31 -13.04
C PRO A 18 -13.07 11.97 -14.10
N ARG A 19 -11.91 12.48 -13.68
CA ARG A 19 -10.95 13.11 -14.60
C ARG A 19 -10.25 12.10 -15.49
N ILE A 20 -9.94 10.92 -14.96
CA ILE A 20 -9.34 9.83 -15.72
C ILE A 20 -10.42 9.19 -16.60
N ALA A 21 -11.63 8.98 -16.07
CA ALA A 21 -12.76 8.49 -16.86
C ALA A 21 -13.03 9.40 -18.09
N GLY A 22 -12.98 10.72 -17.92
CA GLY A 22 -13.13 11.67 -19.02
C GLY A 22 -12.04 11.61 -20.10
N GLN A 23 -10.86 11.04 -19.80
CA GLN A 23 -9.76 10.83 -20.76
C GLN A 23 -9.90 9.52 -21.55
N PHE A 24 -10.68 8.56 -21.04
CA PHE A 24 -10.85 7.22 -21.61
C PHE A 24 -12.32 6.93 -21.85
N LYS A 25 -12.92 7.65 -22.81
CA LYS A 25 -14.37 7.59 -23.10
C LYS A 25 -14.84 6.24 -23.64
N ASP A 26 -13.94 5.46 -24.22
CA ASP A 26 -14.27 4.17 -24.85
C ASP A 26 -14.22 3.00 -23.88
N LEU A 27 -13.82 3.23 -22.62
CA LEU A 27 -13.70 2.18 -21.62
C LEU A 27 -14.94 2.14 -20.71
N SER A 28 -15.38 0.92 -20.40
CA SER A 28 -16.34 0.69 -19.33
C SER A 28 -15.78 1.12 -17.98
N ARG A 29 -16.68 1.31 -17.02
CA ARG A 29 -16.28 1.69 -15.66
C ARG A 29 -15.44 0.60 -14.98
N GLU A 30 -15.75 -0.66 -15.25
CA GLU A 30 -15.00 -1.83 -14.79
C GLU A 30 -13.58 -1.83 -15.36
N GLU A 31 -13.44 -1.56 -16.66
CA GLU A 31 -12.13 -1.45 -17.31
C GLU A 31 -11.29 -0.30 -16.73
N LEU A 32 -11.92 0.82 -16.32
CA LEU A 32 -11.23 1.92 -15.66
C LEU A 32 -10.68 1.54 -14.28
N TYR A 33 -11.40 0.71 -13.52
CA TYR A 33 -10.91 0.16 -12.26
C TYR A 33 -9.75 -0.81 -12.49
N GLU A 34 -9.82 -1.67 -13.51
CA GLU A 34 -8.73 -2.61 -13.83
C GLU A 34 -7.48 -1.91 -14.38
N LYS A 35 -7.62 -0.76 -15.06
CA LYS A 35 -6.48 0.10 -15.43
C LYS A 35 -5.91 0.92 -14.27
N CYS A 36 -6.46 0.81 -13.07
CA CYS A 36 -5.90 1.45 -11.87
C CYS A 36 -4.52 0.84 -11.59
N PRO A 37 -3.44 1.64 -11.40
CA PRO A 37 -2.10 1.10 -11.22
C PRO A 37 -1.98 0.07 -10.10
N ASP A 38 -2.59 0.33 -8.93
CA ASP A 38 -2.56 -0.64 -7.82
C ASP A 38 -3.39 -1.89 -8.10
N ARG A 39 -4.43 -1.80 -8.95
CA ARG A 39 -5.18 -2.98 -9.37
C ARG A 39 -4.33 -3.87 -10.26
N MET A 40 -3.65 -3.29 -11.26
CA MET A 40 -2.74 -4.01 -12.15
C MET A 40 -1.61 -4.72 -11.38
N THR A 41 -0.93 -4.00 -10.48
CA THR A 41 0.14 -4.60 -9.66
C THR A 41 -0.41 -5.63 -8.67
N GLY A 42 -1.60 -5.39 -8.12
CA GLY A 42 -2.30 -6.35 -7.26
C GLY A 42 -2.63 -7.67 -7.95
N ARG A 43 -3.15 -7.63 -9.19
CA ARG A 43 -3.44 -8.82 -10.01
C ARG A 43 -2.16 -9.60 -10.32
N ASN A 44 -1.09 -8.91 -10.71
CA ASN A 44 0.21 -9.53 -10.97
C ASN A 44 0.79 -10.20 -9.72
N ALA A 45 0.72 -9.53 -8.56
CA ALA A 45 1.17 -10.08 -7.28
C ALA A 45 0.32 -11.29 -6.85
N PHE A 46 -1.00 -11.25 -7.05
CA PHE A 46 -1.89 -12.37 -6.79
C PHE A 46 -1.57 -13.60 -7.65
N ALA A 47 -1.35 -13.41 -8.95
CA ALA A 47 -0.96 -14.49 -9.85
C ALA A 47 0.40 -15.10 -9.45
N GLU A 48 1.39 -14.25 -9.12
CA GLU A 48 2.71 -14.72 -8.68
C GLU A 48 2.65 -15.45 -7.33
N LEU A 49 1.92 -14.91 -6.34
CA LEU A 49 1.73 -15.55 -5.03
C LEU A 49 1.04 -16.91 -5.15
N SER A 50 0.02 -17.01 -6.00
CA SER A 50 -0.70 -18.26 -6.22
C SER A 50 0.20 -19.34 -6.81
N ARG A 51 1.13 -18.95 -7.69
CA ARG A 51 2.13 -19.85 -8.27
C ARG A 51 3.24 -20.24 -7.27
N VAL A 52 3.74 -19.28 -6.51
CA VAL A 52 4.88 -19.47 -5.59
C VAL A 52 4.46 -20.18 -4.29
N CYS A 53 3.24 -19.93 -3.82
CA CYS A 53 2.69 -20.50 -2.59
C CYS A 53 1.43 -21.34 -2.89
N PRO A 54 1.55 -22.45 -3.66
CA PRO A 54 0.39 -23.22 -4.12
C PRO A 54 -0.36 -23.94 -2.99
N GLY A 55 0.29 -24.16 -1.85
CA GLY A 55 -0.33 -24.76 -0.66
C GLY A 55 -1.22 -23.82 0.16
N ARG A 56 -1.39 -22.56 -0.28
CA ARG A 56 -2.25 -21.57 0.38
C ARG A 56 -3.42 -21.22 -0.51
N ALA A 57 -4.63 -21.23 0.07
CA ALA A 57 -5.79 -20.65 -0.58
C ALA A 57 -5.71 -19.11 -0.54
N TRP A 58 -5.61 -18.49 -1.71
CA TRP A 58 -5.63 -17.03 -1.87
C TRP A 58 -6.98 -16.60 -2.45
N ARG A 59 -7.45 -15.43 -2.03
CA ARG A 59 -8.58 -14.76 -2.67
C ARG A 59 -8.24 -13.31 -2.93
N PHE A 60 -8.30 -12.87 -4.18
CA PHE A 60 -8.19 -11.45 -4.47
C PHE A 60 -9.56 -10.79 -4.34
N VAL A 61 -9.65 -9.70 -3.57
CA VAL A 61 -10.89 -8.94 -3.35
C VAL A 61 -10.74 -7.57 -3.97
N ALA A 62 -11.34 -7.42 -5.14
CA ALA A 62 -11.40 -6.19 -5.93
C ALA A 62 -12.46 -5.22 -5.38
N VAL A 63 -12.06 -4.30 -4.51
CA VAL A 63 -12.90 -3.22 -3.99
C VAL A 63 -12.90 -2.07 -5.00
N ASN A 64 -14.03 -1.87 -5.67
CA ASN A 64 -14.23 -0.79 -6.64
C ASN A 64 -15.11 0.28 -6.01
N VAL A 65 -14.58 1.49 -5.81
CA VAL A 65 -15.27 2.58 -5.09
C VAL A 65 -15.80 3.61 -6.09
N PRO A 66 -17.13 3.71 -6.28
CA PRO A 66 -17.76 4.83 -6.98
C PRO A 66 -17.32 6.20 -6.46
N TYR A 67 -17.27 7.19 -7.35
CA TYR A 67 -16.97 8.56 -6.95
C TYR A 67 -18.04 9.11 -6.00
N ALA A 68 -19.31 8.89 -6.32
CA ALA A 68 -20.44 9.30 -5.48
C ALA A 68 -20.37 8.67 -4.07
N GLU A 69 -20.07 7.38 -3.98
CA GLU A 69 -19.92 6.69 -2.70
C GLU A 69 -18.75 7.24 -1.89
N ASN A 70 -17.59 7.52 -2.51
CA ASN A 70 -16.48 8.16 -1.81
C ASN A 70 -16.86 9.55 -1.27
N LEU A 71 -17.69 10.32 -1.99
CA LEU A 71 -18.19 11.62 -1.52
C LEU A 71 -19.13 11.48 -0.32
N GLU A 72 -20.03 10.50 -0.34
CA GLU A 72 -20.97 10.22 0.75
C GLU A 72 -20.24 9.91 2.06
N HIS A 73 -19.14 9.16 1.99
CA HIS A 73 -18.32 8.80 3.16
C HIS A 73 -17.29 9.89 3.55
N ARG A 74 -17.09 10.93 2.74
CA ARG A 74 -16.01 11.90 2.91
C ARG A 74 -16.02 12.56 4.29
N ALA A 75 -17.17 13.03 4.76
CA ALA A 75 -17.29 13.71 6.04
C ALA A 75 -16.92 12.79 7.23
N GLU A 76 -17.32 11.52 7.17
CA GLU A 76 -16.98 10.53 8.18
C GLU A 76 -15.48 10.25 8.20
N VAL A 77 -14.85 10.06 7.03
CA VAL A 77 -13.39 9.84 6.95
C VAL A 77 -12.63 11.05 7.51
N ILE A 78 -13.05 12.28 7.20
CA ILE A 78 -12.44 13.51 7.76
C ILE A 78 -12.49 13.50 9.28
N ARG A 79 -13.62 13.11 9.87
CA ARG A 79 -13.76 12.98 11.33
C ARG A 79 -12.79 11.96 11.91
N LEU A 80 -12.61 10.82 11.24
CA LEU A 80 -11.74 9.72 11.71
C LEU A 80 -10.25 10.08 11.67
N ILE A 81 -9.81 10.92 10.73
CA ILE A 81 -8.38 11.25 10.57
C ILE A 81 -7.89 12.37 11.51
N TYR A 82 -8.78 13.21 12.06
CA TYR A 82 -8.45 14.30 13.00
C TYR A 82 -7.45 13.83 14.07
N PRO A 83 -6.35 14.51 14.42
CA PRO A 83 -6.05 15.89 14.10
C PRO A 83 -5.41 16.09 12.73
N HIS A 84 -5.22 15.02 11.94
CA HIS A 84 -4.79 15.19 10.56
C HIS A 84 -5.88 15.85 9.75
N ASN A 85 -5.48 16.77 8.88
CA ASN A 85 -6.40 17.62 8.17
C ASN A 85 -5.86 18.03 6.80
N THR A 86 -5.06 17.17 6.15
CA THR A 86 -4.56 17.43 4.80
C THR A 86 -5.23 16.53 3.76
N GLU A 87 -5.22 16.98 2.50
CA GLU A 87 -5.70 16.21 1.35
C GLU A 87 -4.96 14.89 1.16
N MET A 88 -3.67 14.84 1.48
CA MET A 88 -2.90 13.59 1.47
C MET A 88 -3.40 12.63 2.55
N ASP A 89 -3.67 13.12 3.75
CA ASP A 89 -4.19 12.29 4.85
C ASP A 89 -5.55 11.71 4.51
N LEU A 90 -6.46 12.54 3.97
CA LEU A 90 -7.78 12.10 3.51
C LEU A 90 -7.65 11.04 2.41
N SER A 91 -6.78 11.27 1.43
CA SER A 91 -6.62 10.39 0.28
C SER A 91 -6.05 9.00 0.65
N ILE A 92 -5.10 8.95 1.59
CA ILE A 92 -4.58 7.70 2.15
C ILE A 92 -5.67 7.01 2.99
N ALA A 93 -6.35 7.78 3.85
CA ALA A 93 -7.41 7.26 4.70
C ALA A 93 -8.57 6.68 3.91
N CYS A 94 -9.05 7.33 2.86
CA CYS A 94 -10.10 6.77 1.99
C CYS A 94 -9.70 5.39 1.47
N ALA A 95 -8.47 5.21 0.97
CA ALA A 95 -8.02 3.92 0.47
C ALA A 95 -8.07 2.84 1.57
N LEU A 96 -7.55 3.14 2.77
CA LEU A 96 -7.56 2.22 3.91
C LEU A 96 -8.97 1.94 4.44
N TYR A 97 -9.83 2.96 4.46
CA TYR A 97 -11.23 2.88 4.89
C TYR A 97 -12.00 1.87 4.04
N PHE A 98 -11.97 2.04 2.72
CA PHE A 98 -12.70 1.18 1.80
C PHE A 98 -12.06 -0.21 1.68
N ALA A 99 -10.73 -0.31 1.80
CA ALA A 99 -10.07 -1.61 1.93
C ALA A 99 -10.54 -2.36 3.20
N ALA A 100 -10.60 -1.70 4.35
CA ALA A 100 -11.04 -2.31 5.61
C ALA A 100 -12.53 -2.67 5.63
N ARG A 101 -13.37 -1.94 4.89
CA ARG A 101 -14.75 -2.34 4.62
C ARG A 101 -14.80 -3.75 4.01
N GLY A 102 -13.89 -4.02 3.07
CA GLY A 102 -13.64 -5.36 2.54
C GLY A 102 -14.80 -5.96 1.74
N GLN A 103 -15.52 -5.10 1.03
CA GLN A 103 -16.64 -5.45 0.16
C GLN A 103 -16.26 -5.17 -1.29
N GLY A 104 -16.37 -6.17 -2.16
CA GLY A 104 -15.95 -6.05 -3.57
C GLY A 104 -16.24 -7.31 -4.37
N LEU A 105 -15.48 -7.52 -5.45
CA LEU A 105 -15.53 -8.74 -6.25
C LEU A 105 -14.40 -9.68 -5.83
N GLY A 106 -14.75 -10.87 -5.36
CA GLY A 106 -13.82 -11.91 -4.95
C GLY A 106 -13.53 -12.88 -6.09
N GLU A 107 -12.25 -13.22 -6.26
CA GLU A 107 -11.79 -14.29 -7.14
C GLU A 107 -10.74 -15.15 -6.41
N THR A 108 -10.74 -16.45 -6.68
CA THR A 108 -9.77 -17.40 -6.12
C THR A 108 -8.84 -17.95 -7.20
N THR A 109 -9.42 -18.06 -8.40
CA THR A 109 -8.83 -18.14 -9.73
C THR A 109 -8.31 -16.84 -10.35
N ALA A 110 -7.17 -16.78 -11.03
CA ALA A 110 -6.96 -15.71 -12.01
C ALA A 110 -7.96 -15.81 -13.19
N ASP A 111 -8.43 -17.04 -13.48
CA ASP A 111 -9.36 -17.33 -14.58
C ASP A 111 -10.83 -17.46 -14.13
N SER A 112 -11.10 -17.28 -12.82
CA SER A 112 -12.46 -17.41 -12.29
C SER A 112 -13.24 -16.11 -12.46
N ASN A 113 -14.51 -16.19 -12.85
CA ASN A 113 -15.39 -15.03 -12.91
C ASN A 113 -15.55 -14.41 -11.50
N PRO A 114 -15.14 -13.15 -11.29
CA PRO A 114 -15.24 -12.50 -9.99
C PRO A 114 -16.70 -12.45 -9.51
N GLN A 115 -16.93 -12.75 -8.23
CA GLN A 115 -18.28 -12.75 -7.64
C GLN A 115 -18.37 -11.72 -6.51
N PRO A 116 -19.55 -11.11 -6.26
CA PRO A 116 -19.75 -10.27 -5.09
C PRO A 116 -19.32 -10.99 -3.80
N TYR A 117 -18.46 -10.36 -3.02
CA TYR A 117 -17.86 -10.95 -1.83
C TYR A 117 -17.65 -9.89 -0.74
N SER A 118 -17.85 -10.31 0.50
CA SER A 118 -17.55 -9.52 1.70
C SER A 118 -16.63 -10.32 2.60
N THR A 119 -15.46 -9.77 2.92
CA THR A 119 -14.50 -10.46 3.79
C THR A 119 -15.02 -10.66 5.20
N THR A 120 -14.82 -11.86 5.72
CA THR A 120 -15.09 -12.20 7.12
C THR A 120 -13.91 -11.88 8.04
N ALA A 121 -12.73 -11.56 7.49
CA ALA A 121 -11.50 -11.37 8.23
C ALA A 121 -11.57 -10.20 9.20
N ARG A 122 -11.50 -10.45 10.51
CA ARG A 122 -11.47 -9.40 11.54
C ARG A 122 -10.09 -8.77 11.73
N VAL A 123 -9.05 -9.45 11.28
CA VAL A 123 -7.66 -9.01 11.38
C VAL A 123 -7.12 -8.73 9.97
N LEU A 124 -6.54 -7.56 9.78
CA LEU A 124 -5.83 -7.15 8.56
C LEU A 124 -4.33 -7.14 8.81
N LEU A 125 -3.54 -7.58 7.84
CA LEU A 125 -2.08 -7.47 7.88
C LEU A 125 -1.65 -6.34 6.95
N SER A 126 -0.88 -5.39 7.48
CA SER A 126 -0.37 -4.26 6.70
C SER A 126 1.15 -4.28 6.60
N GLY A 127 1.66 -3.96 5.41
CA GLY A 127 3.09 -3.80 5.13
C GLY A 127 3.69 -2.47 5.61
N LEU A 128 2.91 -1.62 6.27
CA LEU A 128 3.37 -0.34 6.83
C LEU A 128 4.54 -0.56 7.80
N GLY A 129 5.55 0.32 7.71
CA GLY A 129 6.81 0.21 8.45
C GLY A 129 7.97 -0.26 7.57
N ALA A 130 7.69 -0.98 6.49
CA ALA A 130 8.74 -1.48 5.59
C ALA A 130 9.54 -0.33 4.95
N ASP A 131 8.88 0.75 4.53
CA ASP A 131 9.57 1.87 3.89
C ASP A 131 10.43 2.66 4.88
N GLU A 132 9.95 2.85 6.12
CA GLU A 132 10.62 3.57 7.20
C GLU A 132 11.81 2.80 7.79
N LEU A 133 11.76 1.47 7.79
CA LEU A 133 12.83 0.64 8.34
C LEU A 133 13.91 0.31 7.30
N PHE A 134 13.52 0.10 6.03
CA PHE A 134 14.37 -0.46 4.98
C PHE A 134 14.65 0.49 3.81
N GLY A 135 14.40 1.79 3.96
CA GLY A 135 14.83 2.75 2.95
C GLY A 135 13.92 2.78 1.70
N GLY A 136 12.60 2.73 1.88
CA GLY A 136 11.66 2.65 0.76
C GLY A 136 11.36 3.96 0.04
N TYR A 137 11.51 5.11 0.68
CA TYR A 137 11.21 6.41 0.06
C TYR A 137 12.35 6.89 -0.85
N GLY A 138 12.04 7.38 -2.05
CA GLY A 138 13.05 7.88 -2.99
C GLY A 138 13.92 9.03 -2.44
N ARG A 139 13.43 9.78 -1.43
CA ARG A 139 14.25 10.79 -0.73
C ARG A 139 15.44 10.18 0.04
N HIS A 140 15.41 8.89 0.36
CA HIS A 140 16.56 8.22 0.96
C HIS A 140 17.73 8.14 -0.03
N GLY A 141 17.45 7.86 -1.30
CA GLY A 141 18.45 7.94 -2.37
C GLY A 141 18.99 9.36 -2.54
N VAL A 142 18.12 10.38 -2.44
CA VAL A 142 18.55 11.79 -2.45
C VAL A 142 19.45 12.12 -1.26
N ALA A 143 19.09 11.66 -0.05
CA ALA A 143 19.89 11.86 1.15
C ALA A 143 21.27 11.17 1.04
N TYR A 144 21.32 9.99 0.41
CA TYR A 144 22.56 9.30 0.08
C TYR A 144 23.45 10.16 -0.83
N THR A 145 22.90 10.68 -1.94
CA THR A 145 23.67 11.54 -2.86
C THR A 145 24.28 12.76 -2.17
N HIS A 146 23.61 13.33 -1.17
CA HIS A 146 24.10 14.52 -0.47
C HIS A 146 25.03 14.25 0.71
N ARG A 147 24.85 13.16 1.46
CA ARG A 147 25.53 12.92 2.75
C ARG A 147 25.95 11.47 2.98
N GLY A 148 25.94 10.65 1.92
CA GLY A 148 26.16 9.22 1.99
C GLY A 148 25.18 8.52 2.94
N TYR A 149 25.59 7.33 3.42
CA TYR A 149 24.78 6.54 4.35
C TYR A 149 24.49 7.24 5.68
N GLY A 150 25.33 8.19 6.12
CA GLY A 150 25.03 9.02 7.29
C GLY A 150 23.74 9.83 7.14
N GLY A 151 23.49 10.39 5.95
CA GLY A 151 22.24 11.06 5.61
C GLY A 151 21.04 10.12 5.60
N VAL A 152 21.20 8.93 5.02
CA VAL A 152 20.14 7.91 5.00
C VAL A 152 19.73 7.52 6.42
N VAL A 153 20.69 7.27 7.31
CA VAL A 153 20.42 6.96 8.72
C VAL A 153 19.64 8.07 9.41
N GLN A 154 19.96 9.34 9.15
CA GLN A 154 19.23 10.48 9.72
C GLN A 154 17.76 10.49 9.24
N GLU A 155 17.52 10.29 7.95
CA GLU A 155 16.16 10.25 7.38
C GLU A 155 15.35 9.08 7.92
N LEU A 156 15.92 7.86 8.01
CA LEU A 156 15.23 6.69 8.56
C LEU A 156 14.87 6.90 10.04
N LYS A 157 15.79 7.47 10.84
CA LYS A 157 15.50 7.80 12.24
C LYS A 157 14.34 8.78 12.37
N LEU A 158 14.31 9.82 11.52
CA LEU A 158 13.21 10.78 11.50
C LEU A 158 11.88 10.12 11.14
N ASP A 159 11.89 9.18 10.20
CA ASP A 159 10.69 8.46 9.78
C ASP A 159 10.12 7.57 10.87
N VAL A 160 10.97 6.71 11.44
CA VAL A 160 10.59 5.82 12.54
C VAL A 160 10.06 6.62 13.72
N SER A 161 10.73 7.73 14.10
CA SER A 161 10.29 8.58 15.22
C SER A 161 8.92 9.27 15.00
N ARG A 162 8.50 9.45 13.75
CA ARG A 162 7.24 10.12 13.38
C ARG A 162 6.14 9.14 12.97
N LEU A 163 6.45 7.86 12.79
CA LEU A 163 5.56 6.84 12.25
C LEU A 163 4.24 6.76 13.01
N GLY A 164 4.31 6.76 14.35
CA GLY A 164 3.13 6.73 15.22
C GLY A 164 2.19 7.91 14.97
N LYS A 165 2.76 9.11 14.90
CA LYS A 165 2.00 10.35 14.68
C LYS A 165 1.48 10.45 13.26
N ARG A 166 2.28 10.15 12.23
CA ARG A 166 1.95 10.42 10.82
C ARG A 166 1.09 9.36 10.15
N ASN A 167 1.19 8.11 10.60
CA ASN A 167 0.56 6.98 9.94
C ASN A 167 -0.31 6.20 10.91
N LEU A 168 0.27 5.58 11.94
CA LEU A 168 -0.42 4.59 12.78
C LEU A 168 -1.73 5.12 13.36
N GLY A 169 -1.73 6.32 13.96
CA GLY A 169 -2.95 6.87 14.56
C GLY A 169 -4.07 7.19 13.56
N ARG A 170 -3.72 7.68 12.36
CA ARG A 170 -4.70 7.92 11.28
C ARG A 170 -5.26 6.60 10.76
N ASP A 171 -4.35 5.69 10.44
CA ASP A 171 -4.63 4.44 9.75
C ASP A 171 -5.46 3.49 10.63
N ASP A 172 -5.12 3.40 11.93
CA ASP A 172 -5.85 2.60 12.92
C ASP A 172 -7.32 3.00 13.04
N ARG A 173 -7.61 4.28 13.30
CA ARG A 173 -8.99 4.76 13.50
C ARG A 173 -9.88 4.55 12.29
N VAL A 174 -9.31 4.73 11.10
CA VAL A 174 -10.02 4.58 9.84
C VAL A 174 -10.38 3.12 9.57
N MET A 175 -9.48 2.19 9.84
CA MET A 175 -9.74 0.76 9.65
C MET A 175 -10.60 0.16 10.77
N ALA A 176 -10.40 0.61 12.01
CA ALA A 176 -11.18 0.21 13.18
C ALA A 176 -12.65 0.61 13.10
N HIS A 177 -13.00 1.65 12.33
CA HIS A 177 -14.38 2.03 12.02
C HIS A 177 -15.22 0.85 11.49
N TRP A 178 -14.60 -0.03 10.70
CA TRP A 178 -15.24 -1.24 10.15
C TRP A 178 -15.11 -2.47 11.06
N GLY A 179 -14.72 -2.29 12.32
CA GLY A 179 -14.51 -3.38 13.27
C GLY A 179 -13.38 -4.32 12.85
N ARG A 180 -12.31 -3.77 12.26
CA ARG A 180 -11.11 -4.48 11.84
C ARG A 180 -9.93 -4.10 12.73
N GLU A 181 -9.23 -5.09 13.26
CA GLU A 181 -7.94 -4.91 13.92
C GLU A 181 -6.84 -5.00 12.87
N VAL A 182 -5.86 -4.09 12.89
CA VAL A 182 -4.76 -4.11 11.94
C VAL A 182 -3.48 -4.48 12.67
N ARG A 183 -2.74 -5.44 12.13
CA ARG A 183 -1.43 -5.85 12.62
C ARG A 183 -0.37 -5.46 11.61
N PHE A 184 0.79 -5.06 12.14
CA PHE A 184 1.91 -4.55 11.36
C PHE A 184 3.12 -5.46 11.58
N PRO A 185 3.29 -6.54 10.79
CA PRO A 185 4.40 -7.48 10.98
C PRO A 185 5.79 -6.81 10.93
N TYR A 186 5.95 -5.77 10.12
CA TYR A 186 7.18 -4.97 10.05
C TYR A 186 7.46 -4.17 11.33
N LEU A 187 6.47 -3.98 12.20
CA LEU A 187 6.58 -3.24 13.45
C LEU A 187 6.60 -4.15 14.69
N ASP A 188 6.78 -5.46 14.51
CA ASP A 188 7.13 -6.35 15.63
C ASP A 188 8.41 -5.84 16.30
N GLU A 189 8.40 -5.73 17.63
CA GLU A 189 9.48 -5.09 18.39
C GLU A 189 10.85 -5.75 18.17
N ARG A 190 10.88 -7.09 18.04
CA ARG A 190 12.13 -7.82 17.81
C ARG A 190 12.63 -7.59 16.39
N PHE A 191 11.71 -7.55 15.42
CA PHE A 191 12.05 -7.26 14.03
C PHE A 191 12.52 -5.82 13.84
N VAL A 192 11.87 -4.85 14.48
CA VAL A 192 12.28 -3.43 14.50
C VAL A 192 13.65 -3.27 15.13
N LYS A 193 13.89 -3.89 16.30
CA LYS A 193 15.20 -3.87 16.96
C LYS A 193 16.30 -4.36 16.02
N TRP A 194 16.09 -5.54 15.41
CA TRP A 194 17.04 -6.07 14.42
C TRP A 194 17.25 -5.11 13.24
N ALA A 195 16.18 -4.56 12.67
CA ALA A 195 16.27 -3.64 11.53
C ALA A 195 16.97 -2.32 11.89
N ILE A 196 16.83 -1.81 13.11
CA ILE A 196 17.51 -0.59 13.58
C ILE A 196 19.00 -0.85 13.81
N GLU A 197 19.35 -2.01 14.36
CA GLU A 197 20.74 -2.38 14.66
C GLU A 197 21.52 -2.85 13.43
N SER A 198 20.82 -3.28 12.38
CA SER A 198 21.43 -3.69 11.13
C SER A 198 22.06 -2.50 10.39
N PRO A 199 23.26 -2.67 9.80
CA PRO A 199 23.87 -1.64 8.99
C PRO A 199 22.96 -1.18 7.84
N VAL A 200 22.95 0.12 7.56
CA VAL A 200 22.01 0.70 6.60
C VAL A 200 22.23 0.20 5.16
N TRP A 201 23.48 -0.07 4.79
CA TRP A 201 23.84 -0.61 3.47
C TRP A 201 23.33 -2.04 3.25
N GLU A 202 23.16 -2.83 4.31
CA GLU A 202 22.57 -4.16 4.20
C GLU A 202 21.05 -4.11 3.97
N LYS A 203 20.40 -3.00 4.35
CA LYS A 203 18.95 -2.80 4.19
C LYS A 203 18.57 -2.21 2.84
N CYS A 204 19.33 -1.20 2.42
CA CYS A 204 19.19 -0.49 1.15
C CYS A 204 20.56 -0.20 0.54
N ASP A 205 20.68 -0.40 -0.76
CA ASP A 205 21.96 -0.31 -1.49
C ASP A 205 21.92 0.82 -2.51
N PHE A 206 22.18 2.04 -2.03
CA PHE A 206 22.25 3.23 -2.88
C PHE A 206 23.64 3.45 -3.50
N GLU A 207 24.65 2.71 -3.06
CA GLU A 207 26.00 2.75 -3.62
C GLU A 207 26.07 2.04 -4.98
N THR A 208 25.33 0.94 -5.13
CA THR A 208 25.26 0.16 -6.37
C THR A 208 23.83 0.10 -6.94
N PRO A 209 23.27 1.22 -7.44
CA PRO A 209 21.93 1.22 -8.03
C PRO A 209 21.84 0.22 -9.19
N GLY A 210 20.87 -0.70 -9.13
CA GLY A 210 20.70 -1.72 -10.17
C GLY A 210 21.71 -2.87 -10.12
N GLY A 211 22.36 -3.12 -8.96
CA GLY A 211 23.23 -4.28 -8.70
C GLY A 211 22.55 -5.64 -8.95
N GLU A 212 23.11 -6.76 -8.46
CA GLU A 212 22.68 -8.14 -8.77
C GLU A 212 21.16 -8.29 -9.05
N GLY A 213 20.81 -8.80 -10.23
CA GLY A 213 19.42 -9.04 -10.62
C GLY A 213 18.61 -7.82 -11.05
N ASN A 214 19.23 -6.64 -11.26
CA ASN A 214 18.59 -5.39 -11.68
C ASN A 214 17.47 -4.95 -10.70
N LEU A 215 17.74 -5.08 -9.40
CA LEU A 215 16.83 -4.64 -8.35
C LEU A 215 17.12 -3.19 -7.96
N ASP A 216 16.07 -2.44 -7.65
CA ASP A 216 16.22 -1.09 -7.11
C ASP A 216 16.98 -1.09 -5.77
N ALA A 217 17.60 0.04 -5.47
CA ALA A 217 18.34 0.30 -4.24
C ALA A 217 17.42 0.30 -2.99
N GLU A 218 16.21 0.85 -3.13
CA GLU A 218 15.24 0.94 -2.05
C GLU A 218 14.77 -0.44 -1.60
N LYS A 219 14.83 -0.70 -0.28
CA LYS A 219 14.41 -1.97 0.34
C LYS A 219 15.13 -3.19 -0.25
N ARG A 220 16.39 -3.03 -0.64
CA ARG A 220 17.22 -4.06 -1.30
C ARG A 220 17.10 -5.42 -0.62
N VAL A 221 17.22 -5.49 0.70
CA VAL A 221 17.11 -6.77 1.45
C VAL A 221 15.75 -7.45 1.25
N LEU A 222 14.65 -6.69 1.24
CA LEU A 222 13.31 -7.24 1.04
C LEU A 222 13.12 -7.74 -0.39
N ARG A 223 13.74 -7.07 -1.37
CA ARG A 223 13.72 -7.51 -2.77
C ARG A 223 14.52 -8.79 -2.98
N LEU A 224 15.67 -8.92 -2.33
CA LEU A 224 16.48 -10.15 -2.32
C LEU A 224 15.73 -11.31 -1.66
N VAL A 225 15.06 -11.06 -0.53
CA VAL A 225 14.19 -12.06 0.11
C VAL A 225 13.06 -12.48 -0.84
N ALA A 226 12.39 -11.52 -1.49
CA ALA A 226 11.34 -11.83 -2.46
C ALA A 226 11.86 -12.71 -3.62
N GLN A 227 13.06 -12.43 -4.16
CA GLN A 227 13.69 -13.29 -5.16
C GLN A 227 14.01 -14.70 -4.64
N SER A 228 14.55 -14.80 -3.42
CA SER A 228 14.86 -16.10 -2.80
C SER A 228 13.61 -16.97 -2.58
N LEU A 229 12.46 -16.32 -2.39
CA LEU A 229 11.16 -16.97 -2.29
C LEU A 229 10.52 -17.23 -3.67
N GLY A 230 11.17 -16.89 -4.79
CA GLY A 230 10.65 -17.10 -6.14
C GLY A 230 9.73 -15.99 -6.67
N MET A 231 9.51 -14.92 -5.91
CA MET A 231 8.68 -13.76 -6.30
C MET A 231 9.48 -12.75 -7.13
N SER A 232 9.81 -13.15 -8.36
CA SER A 232 10.67 -12.38 -9.27
C SER A 232 10.03 -11.08 -9.74
N SER A 233 8.73 -11.08 -10.04
CA SER A 233 8.05 -9.88 -10.52
C SER A 233 7.89 -8.85 -9.41
N VAL A 234 7.39 -9.27 -8.24
CA VAL A 234 7.20 -8.40 -7.07
C VAL A 234 8.53 -7.82 -6.59
N SER A 235 9.63 -8.58 -6.66
CA SER A 235 10.95 -8.07 -6.25
C SER A 235 11.41 -6.83 -7.03
N LYS A 236 10.95 -6.66 -8.28
CA LYS A 236 11.30 -5.55 -9.18
C LYS A 236 10.26 -4.43 -9.20
N GLU A 237 9.14 -4.60 -8.52
CA GLU A 237 8.06 -3.62 -8.55
C GLU A 237 8.50 -2.31 -7.89
N LYS A 238 8.23 -1.19 -8.55
CA LYS A 238 8.62 0.12 -8.05
C LYS A 238 7.63 0.61 -7.00
N LYS A 239 8.14 1.24 -5.95
CA LYS A 239 7.28 1.83 -4.91
C LYS A 239 6.33 2.86 -5.53
N ARG A 240 5.04 2.69 -5.25
CA ARG A 240 3.99 3.68 -5.49
C ARG A 240 3.27 3.96 -4.18
N ALA A 241 2.98 5.22 -3.91
CA ALA A 241 2.19 5.57 -2.72
C ALA A 241 0.69 5.30 -3.01
N ILE A 242 -0.01 4.74 -2.02
CA ILE A 242 -1.40 4.26 -2.16
C ILE A 242 -2.35 5.31 -2.73
N GLN A 243 -2.16 6.60 -2.37
CA GLN A 243 -3.02 7.67 -2.86
C GLN A 243 -2.94 7.91 -4.37
N PHE A 244 -1.80 7.58 -4.98
CA PHE A 244 -1.61 7.65 -6.43
C PHE A 244 -1.95 6.32 -7.09
N GLY A 245 -1.64 5.22 -6.41
CA GLY A 245 -1.86 3.87 -6.88
C GLY A 245 -3.33 3.50 -7.03
N ALA A 246 -4.14 3.78 -6.01
CA ALA A 246 -5.58 3.54 -5.97
C ALA A 246 -6.41 4.64 -6.69
N ARG A 247 -5.75 5.66 -7.24
CA ARG A 247 -6.36 6.86 -7.87
C ARG A 247 -7.26 7.68 -6.93
N THR A 248 -7.03 7.63 -5.61
CA THR A 248 -7.76 8.44 -4.62
C THR A 248 -7.34 9.91 -4.60
N ALA A 249 -6.18 10.25 -5.13
CA ALA A 249 -5.69 11.63 -5.17
C ALA A 249 -6.30 12.42 -6.34
N LYS A 250 -6.49 13.73 -6.13
CA LYS A 250 -6.83 14.72 -7.17
C LYS A 250 -8.10 14.42 -7.99
N MET A 251 -9.15 13.91 -7.34
CA MET A 251 -10.43 13.63 -8.02
C MET A 251 -11.14 14.90 -8.50
N GLU A 252 -11.13 15.98 -7.71
CA GLU A 252 -11.90 17.21 -8.01
C GLU A 252 -11.10 18.29 -8.77
N SER A 253 -9.87 18.60 -8.34
CA SER A 253 -9.06 19.67 -8.96
C SER A 253 -7.57 19.34 -8.98
N GLY A 254 -6.90 19.64 -10.10
CA GLY A 254 -5.47 19.39 -10.27
C GLY A 254 -4.57 20.37 -9.52
N LYS A 255 -5.14 21.46 -8.99
CA LYS A 255 -4.42 22.54 -8.32
C LYS A 255 -4.21 22.30 -6.82
N VAL A 256 -4.94 21.36 -6.24
CA VAL A 256 -4.85 21.04 -4.80
C VAL A 256 -3.60 20.21 -4.54
N LYS A 257 -2.73 20.71 -3.64
CA LYS A 257 -1.51 20.00 -3.22
C LYS A 257 -1.89 19.03 -2.10
N GLY A 258 -1.14 17.94 -1.96
CA GLY A 258 -1.38 16.98 -0.87
C GLY A 258 -1.24 17.60 0.54
N THR A 259 -0.47 18.68 0.67
CA THR A 259 -0.31 19.44 1.92
C THR A 259 -1.39 20.51 2.13
N THR A 260 -2.33 20.68 1.19
CA THR A 260 -3.44 21.61 1.35
C THR A 260 -4.32 21.12 2.51
N VAL A 261 -4.66 22.05 3.40
CA VAL A 261 -5.58 21.79 4.51
C VAL A 261 -6.98 21.58 3.96
N LEU A 262 -7.68 20.59 4.49
CA LEU A 262 -9.05 20.29 4.12
C LEU A 262 -9.94 21.49 4.44
N SER A 263 -10.69 21.95 3.44
CA SER A 263 -11.80 22.88 3.66
C SER A 263 -12.94 22.09 4.34
N THR A 264 -13.19 22.43 5.60
CA THR A 264 -14.38 22.01 6.37
C THR A 264 -15.63 22.67 5.84
#